data_AF-A0A9P0BH97-F1
#
_entry.id   AF-A0A9P0BH97-F1
#
_cell.length_a   1.000
_cell.length_b   1.000
_cell.length_c   1.000
_cell.angle_alpha   90.00
_cell.angle_beta   90.00
_cell.angle_gamma   90.00
#
_symmetry.space_group_name_H-M   'P 1'
#
loop_
_entity.id
_entity.type
_entity.pdbx_description
1 polymer ?
#
loop_
_entity_poly.entity_id
_entity_poly.type
_entity_poly.pdbx_seq_one_letter_code
_entity_poly.pdbx_strand_id
1 'polypeptide(L)'
;MTTIFRSFLTKLRQATIPTNYTKGILGKKLYCQQSPVTEEQISSILKQKYPLATNITVEDVSGGCGAMFNIFIETNDFKGLTVVKQHRNVYETLKEQIKNIHGLHVETRIPK
;
A
#
# COMPACT_ATOMS: atom_id res chain seq x y z
N MET A 1 -8.09 -2.86 57.42
CA MET A 1 -9.15 -3.66 58.09
C MET A 1 -10.43 -3.38 57.32
N THR A 2 -10.79 -4.10 56.26
CA THR A 2 -11.10 -5.54 56.22
C THR A 2 -10.92 -6.13 54.81
N THR A 3 -10.31 -7.31 54.78
CA THR A 3 -10.10 -8.19 53.62
C THR A 3 -11.23 -9.21 53.54
N ILE A 4 -11.97 -9.35 52.42
CA ILE A 4 -12.78 -10.55 52.09
C ILE A 4 -12.92 -10.60 50.55
N PHE A 5 -12.08 -11.32 49.79
CA PHE A 5 -12.18 -12.73 49.38
C PHE A 5 -13.54 -13.18 48.84
N ARG A 6 -13.63 -13.42 47.52
CA ARG A 6 -14.15 -14.66 46.91
C ARG A 6 -14.02 -14.62 45.39
N SER A 7 -13.12 -15.49 44.90
CA SER A 7 -13.12 -16.18 43.61
C SER A 7 -14.49 -16.27 42.94
N PHE A 8 -14.55 -16.14 41.60
CA PHE A 8 -15.19 -17.14 40.72
C PHE A 8 -14.97 -16.75 39.24
N LEU A 9 -13.99 -17.42 38.62
CA LEU A 9 -13.96 -17.91 37.24
C LEU A 9 -14.76 -17.16 36.15
N THR A 10 -14.00 -16.58 35.21
CA THR A 10 -14.18 -16.67 33.75
C THR A 10 -15.53 -17.19 33.26
N LYS A 11 -16.45 -16.27 32.96
CA LYS A 11 -17.59 -16.57 32.08
C LYS A 11 -17.33 -15.98 30.70
N LEU A 12 -16.49 -16.68 29.94
CA LEU A 12 -16.48 -16.61 28.47
C LEU A 12 -17.89 -16.88 28.00
N ARG A 13 -18.60 -15.82 27.61
CA ARG A 13 -19.91 -15.90 26.98
C ARG A 13 -19.65 -16.36 25.55
N GLN A 14 -19.60 -17.67 25.36
CA GLN A 14 -19.56 -18.31 24.05
C GLN A 14 -20.86 -17.95 23.32
N ALA A 15 -20.77 -17.02 22.36
CA ALA A 15 -21.80 -16.85 21.36
C ALA A 15 -21.59 -17.94 20.31
N THR A 16 -22.34 -19.03 20.43
CA THR A 16 -22.46 -20.04 19.38
C THR A 16 -23.27 -19.44 18.23
N ILE A 17 -22.58 -19.06 17.15
CA ILE A 17 -23.22 -18.64 15.90
C ILE A 17 -23.78 -19.91 15.24
N PRO A 18 -25.09 -19.98 14.91
CA PRO A 18 -25.65 -21.13 14.21
C PRO A 18 -25.05 -21.22 12.80
N THR A 19 -24.28 -22.28 12.58
CA THR A 19 -23.68 -22.64 11.30
C THR A 19 -24.74 -23.21 10.37
N ASN A 20 -25.40 -22.34 9.61
CA ASN A 20 -26.19 -22.72 8.43
C ASN A 20 -25.91 -21.72 7.29
N TYR A 21 -24.69 -21.80 6.74
CA TYR A 21 -24.37 -21.25 5.42
C TYR A 21 -23.69 -22.36 4.63
N THR A 22 -24.50 -23.27 4.09
CA THR A 22 -24.03 -24.32 3.19
C THR A 22 -24.53 -24.05 1.78
N LYS A 23 -23.62 -24.30 0.83
CA LYS A 23 -23.86 -24.54 -0.61
C LYS A 23 -23.83 -23.32 -1.53
N GLY A 24 -22.59 -22.90 -1.77
CA GLY A 24 -22.15 -22.34 -3.04
C GLY A 24 -20.79 -22.94 -3.41
N ILE A 25 -20.75 -24.25 -3.69
CA ILE A 25 -19.61 -24.89 -4.36
C ILE A 25 -19.69 -24.45 -5.83
N LEU A 26 -19.01 -23.36 -6.14
CA LEU A 26 -18.41 -23.16 -7.45
C LEU A 26 -17.14 -22.38 -7.18
N GLY A 27 -16.00 -23.02 -7.41
CA GLY A 27 -14.70 -22.38 -7.27
C GLY A 27 -14.67 -21.11 -8.11
N LYS A 28 -14.90 -19.96 -7.47
CA LYS A 28 -14.31 -18.71 -7.93
C LYS A 28 -12.83 -18.91 -7.70
N LYS A 29 -12.21 -19.51 -8.71
CA LYS A 29 -10.78 -19.42 -9.02
C LYS A 29 -10.35 -18.04 -8.53
N LEU A 30 -9.54 -18.02 -7.48
CA LEU A 30 -8.95 -16.82 -6.90
C LEU A 30 -8.08 -16.21 -8.00
N TYR A 31 -8.70 -15.52 -8.94
CA TYR A 31 -8.01 -14.63 -9.83
C TYR A 31 -7.61 -13.46 -8.94
N CYS A 32 -6.31 -13.32 -8.68
CA CYS A 32 -5.78 -12.04 -8.22
C CYS A 32 -6.33 -11.02 -9.22
N GLN A 33 -7.07 -10.02 -8.74
CA GLN A 33 -7.51 -8.95 -9.61
C GLN A 33 -6.25 -8.18 -9.97
N GLN A 34 -5.62 -8.59 -11.06
CA GLN A 34 -4.47 -7.92 -11.64
C GLN A 34 -4.92 -6.50 -11.94
N SER A 35 -4.31 -5.53 -11.26
CA SER A 35 -4.56 -4.14 -11.56
C SER A 35 -4.05 -3.86 -12.98
N PRO A 36 -4.63 -2.88 -13.69
CA PRO A 36 -4.19 -2.54 -15.04
C PRO A 36 -2.83 -1.81 -15.06
N VAL A 37 -2.24 -1.53 -13.90
CA VAL A 37 -1.04 -0.69 -13.77
C VAL A 37 0.19 -1.58 -13.60
N THR A 38 1.20 -1.38 -14.45
CA THR A 38 2.48 -2.09 -14.37
C THR A 38 3.59 -1.20 -13.80
N GLU A 39 4.62 -1.84 -13.25
CA GLU A 39 5.83 -1.16 -12.77
C GLU A 39 6.48 -0.30 -13.87
N GLU A 40 6.55 -0.85 -15.10
CA GLU A 40 7.14 -0.19 -16.27
C GLU A 40 6.42 1.11 -16.64
N GLN A 41 5.09 1.15 -16.52
CA GLN A 41 4.29 2.33 -16.78
C GLN A 41 4.63 3.44 -15.77
N ILE A 42 4.67 3.10 -14.48
CA ILE A 42 5.04 4.05 -13.42
C ILE A 42 6.48 4.55 -13.63
N SER A 43 7.42 3.64 -13.92
CA SER A 43 8.82 3.97 -14.18
C SER A 43 8.97 4.95 -15.35
N SER A 44 8.23 4.74 -16.44
CA SER A 44 8.26 5.60 -17.63
C SER A 44 7.74 7.01 -17.33
N ILE A 45 6.62 7.13 -16.61
CA ILE A 45 6.04 8.42 -16.22
C ILE A 45 7.02 9.20 -15.33
N LEU A 46 7.64 8.54 -14.34
CA LEU A 46 8.60 9.18 -13.44
C LEU A 46 9.87 9.63 -14.17
N LYS A 47 10.41 8.82 -15.08
CA LYS A 47 11.57 9.19 -15.89
C LYS A 47 11.29 10.39 -16.80
N GLN A 48 10.10 10.47 -17.37
CA GLN A 48 9.69 11.64 -18.17
C GLN A 48 9.53 12.90 -17.31
N LYS A 49 9.01 12.77 -16.09
CA LYS A 49 8.79 13.90 -15.19
C LYS A 49 10.08 14.44 -14.57
N TYR A 50 11.01 13.56 -14.23
CA TYR A 50 12.25 13.88 -13.53
C TYR A 50 13.47 13.49 -14.37
N PRO A 51 13.79 14.24 -15.43
CA PRO A 51 14.94 13.94 -16.30
C PRO A 51 16.29 14.12 -15.62
N LEU A 52 16.34 14.89 -14.52
CA LEU A 52 17.55 15.13 -13.72
C LEU A 52 17.70 14.16 -12.54
N ALA A 53 16.83 13.14 -12.45
CA ALA A 53 16.91 12.15 -11.39
C ALA A 53 18.18 11.30 -11.52
N THR A 54 18.83 11.07 -10.39
CA THR A 54 20.01 10.21 -10.29
C THR A 54 19.60 8.73 -10.18
N ASN A 55 18.55 8.46 -9.40
CA ASN A 55 18.03 7.11 -9.21
C ASN A 55 16.49 7.14 -9.12
N ILE A 56 15.84 6.25 -9.86
CA ILE A 56 14.40 5.98 -9.77
C ILE A 56 14.24 4.47 -9.69
N THR A 57 13.71 3.99 -8.58
CA THR A 57 13.39 2.57 -8.37
C THR A 57 11.89 2.45 -8.07
N VAL A 58 11.23 1.52 -8.74
CA VAL A 58 9.82 1.18 -8.52
C VAL A 58 9.77 -0.31 -8.26
N GLU A 59 9.13 -0.74 -7.18
CA GLU A 59 9.02 -2.16 -6.82
C GLU A 59 7.56 -2.51 -6.56
N ASP A 60 7.06 -3.59 -7.17
CA ASP A 60 5.76 -4.16 -6.83
C ASP A 60 5.87 -5.06 -5.59
N VAL A 61 5.26 -4.64 -4.48
CA VAL A 61 5.21 -5.40 -3.23
C VAL A 61 3.97 -6.29 -3.11
N SER A 62 3.10 -6.29 -4.11
CA SER A 62 1.88 -7.10 -4.14
C SER A 62 2.06 -8.51 -4.75
N GLY A 63 3.29 -8.88 -5.12
CA GLY A 63 3.60 -10.18 -5.69
C GLY A 63 3.08 -10.38 -7.11
N GLY A 64 3.02 -9.31 -7.91
CA GLY A 64 2.61 -9.35 -9.32
C GLY A 64 1.11 -9.12 -9.55
N CYS A 65 0.37 -8.68 -8.52
CA CYS A 65 -1.02 -8.25 -8.68
C CYS A 65 -1.14 -6.77 -9.09
N GLY A 66 -0.04 -5.99 -8.99
CA GLY A 66 -0.02 -4.55 -9.24
C GLY A 66 -0.87 -3.74 -8.25
N ALA A 67 -1.18 -4.28 -7.07
CA ALA A 67 -2.05 -3.61 -6.10
C ALA A 67 -1.29 -2.60 -5.24
N MET A 68 0.02 -2.81 -5.02
CA MET A 68 0.81 -1.99 -4.10
C MET A 68 2.24 -1.81 -4.59
N PHE A 69 2.68 -0.56 -4.62
CA PHE A 69 4.01 -0.19 -5.12
C PHE A 69 4.83 0.56 -4.07
N ASN A 70 6.14 0.34 -4.11
CA ASN A 70 7.13 1.16 -3.42
C ASN A 70 7.92 1.95 -4.45
N ILE A 71 8.01 3.26 -4.25
CA ILE A 71 8.70 4.17 -5.17
C ILE A 71 9.80 4.90 -4.40
N PHE A 72 11.03 4.77 -4.89
CA PHE A 72 12.19 5.51 -4.41
C PHE A 72 12.69 6.45 -5.50
N ILE A 73 12.76 7.74 -5.18
CA ILE A 73 13.23 8.77 -6.12
C ILE A 73 14.33 9.59 -5.46
N GLU A 74 15.47 9.65 -6.14
CA GLU A 74 16.60 10.51 -5.82
C GLU A 74 16.82 11.52 -6.96
N THR A 75 16.53 12.80 -6.70
CA THR A 75 16.70 13.88 -7.70
C THR A 75 17.10 15.20 -7.05
N ASN A 76 17.82 16.02 -7.82
CA ASN A 76 18.16 17.39 -7.45
C ASN A 76 16.95 18.35 -7.48
N ASP A 77 15.86 17.98 -8.18
CA ASP A 77 14.65 18.81 -8.28
C ASP A 77 13.94 19.04 -6.93
N PHE A 78 14.24 18.19 -5.95
CA PHE A 78 13.70 18.29 -4.59
C PHE A 78 14.46 19.27 -3.70
N LYS A 79 15.59 19.82 -4.16
CA LYS A 79 16.40 20.78 -3.41
C LYS A 79 15.61 22.06 -3.13
N GLY A 80 15.49 22.41 -1.85
CA GLY A 80 14.73 23.58 -1.40
C GLY A 80 13.23 23.35 -1.21
N LEU A 81 12.71 22.15 -1.48
CA LEU A 81 11.33 21.76 -1.17
C LEU A 81 11.26 21.05 0.17
N THR A 82 10.18 21.28 0.92
CA THR A 82 9.87 20.49 2.12
C THR A 82 9.45 19.07 1.72
N VAL A 83 9.69 18.09 2.60
CA VAL A 83 9.35 16.68 2.37
C VAL A 83 7.89 16.51 1.92
N VAL A 84 6.95 17.19 2.57
CA VAL A 84 5.52 17.15 2.19
C VAL A 84 5.29 17.62 0.75
N LYS A 85 6.00 18.66 0.29
CA LYS A 85 5.89 19.15 -1.09
C LYS A 85 6.50 18.16 -2.08
N GLN A 86 7.61 17.50 -1.72
CA GLN A 86 8.22 16.47 -2.55
C GLN A 86 7.24 15.31 -2.79
N HIS A 87 6.66 14.77 -1.72
CA HIS A 87 5.64 13.71 -1.86
C HIS A 87 4.44 14.18 -2.67
N ARG A 88 3.92 15.41 -2.42
CA ARG A 88 2.81 15.96 -3.21
C ARG A 88 3.13 16.00 -4.71
N ASN A 89 4.32 16.47 -5.10
CA ASN A 89 4.71 16.50 -6.51
C ASN A 89 4.72 15.10 -7.14
N VAL A 90 5.15 14.07 -6.41
CA VAL A 90 5.14 12.69 -6.89
C VAL A 90 3.71 12.16 -7.00
N TYR A 91 2.87 12.37 -5.98
CA TYR A 91 1.46 11.97 -6.01
C TYR A 91 0.67 12.67 -7.12
N GLU A 92 0.95 13.95 -7.39
CA GLU A 92 0.34 14.69 -8.50
C GLU A 92 0.70 14.09 -9.85
N THR A 93 1.96 13.70 -10.04
CA THR A 93 2.45 13.05 -11.25
C THR A 93 1.77 11.68 -11.47
N LEU A 94 1.51 10.94 -10.40
CA LEU A 94 0.94 9.60 -10.45
C LEU A 94 -0.59 9.57 -10.23
N LYS A 95 -1.26 10.71 -10.19
CA LYS A 95 -2.66 10.84 -9.78
C LYS A 95 -3.62 9.95 -10.57
N GLU A 96 -3.35 9.76 -11.86
CA GLU A 96 -4.16 8.90 -12.72
C GLU A 96 -3.98 7.41 -12.39
N GLN A 97 -2.74 7.00 -12.15
CA GLN A 97 -2.39 5.62 -11.83
C GLN A 97 -2.89 5.25 -10.43
N ILE A 98 -2.79 6.18 -9.47
CA ILE A 98 -3.20 5.96 -8.08
C ILE A 98 -4.68 5.58 -7.95
N LYS A 99 -5.54 6.00 -8.88
CA LYS A 99 -6.97 5.62 -8.86
C LYS A 99 -7.19 4.11 -8.99
N ASN A 100 -6.25 3.42 -9.63
CA ASN A 100 -6.36 1.99 -9.94
C ASN A 100 -5.48 1.12 -9.05
N ILE A 101 -4.59 1.71 -8.22
CA ILE A 101 -3.75 0.98 -7.27
C ILE A 101 -4.40 0.99 -5.88
N HIS A 102 -4.19 -0.07 -5.11
CA HIS A 102 -4.73 -0.18 -3.74
C HIS A 102 -3.90 0.62 -2.74
N GLY A 103 -2.59 0.71 -2.94
CA GLY A 103 -1.69 1.46 -2.06
C GLY A 103 -0.39 1.88 -2.74
N LEU A 104 0.23 2.94 -2.21
CA LEU A 104 1.51 3.46 -2.70
C LEU A 104 2.35 3.99 -1.55
N HIS A 105 3.59 3.52 -1.46
CA HIS A 105 4.62 4.08 -0.60
C HIS A 105 5.62 4.88 -1.44
N VAL A 106 5.91 6.11 -1.02
CA VAL A 106 6.83 7.01 -1.73
C VAL A 106 7.94 7.41 -0.78
N GLU A 107 9.18 7.30 -1.23
CA GLU A 107 10.37 7.81 -0.56
C GLU A 107 11.11 8.77 -1.48
N THR A 108 11.42 9.96 -0.96
CA THR A 108 12.18 10.97 -1.70
C THR A 108 13.50 11.25 -1.01
N ARG A 109 14.57 11.32 -1.79
CA ARG A 109 15.90 11.74 -1.33
C ARG A 109 16.48 12.79 -2.26
N ILE A 110 17.36 13.60 -1.70
CA ILE A 110 18.17 14.56 -2.44
C ILE A 110 19.57 13.95 -2.49
N PRO A 111 20.16 13.76 -3.68
CA PRO A 111 21.53 13.26 -3.78
C PRO A 111 22.48 14.26 -3.12
N LYS A 112 23.51 13.74 -2.45
CA LYS A 112 24.52 14.55 -1.75
C LYS A 112 25.53 15.18 -2.69
#